data_AF-A0A961U4E0-F1
#
_entry.id   AF-A0A961U4E0-F1
#
_cell.length_a   1.000
_cell.length_b   1.000
_cell.length_c   1.000
_cell.angle_alpha   90.00
_cell.angle_beta   90.00
_cell.angle_gamma   90.00
#
_symmetry.space_group_name_H-M   'P 1'
#
loop_
_entity.id
_entity.type
_entity.pdbx_description
1 polymer ?
#
loop_
_entity_poly.entity_id
_entity_poly.type
_entity_poly.pdbx_seq_one_letter_code
_entity_poly.pdbx_strand_id
1 'polypeptide(L)'
;MTGAGRTPRLRLFLRGSFHFERPDGQGIIVSRKRSKGLLALLALSENGVRDRRWVQDKLWSGSDQDRGSASLRQELRYLRQLQEELGTTFLNIQPDSVRLDFDRVAVDVRIRSIAPDGQELLEGLDIDDPEFEDWLRTERTRQDERNVELINTHTRPMDETRSHHARPRLYVADFEALGGTEAPHDFASGLKNELLISLGSLAGTFEVTDAQPEQRDHRAYELVGSVRHADGIRVIARLLQLPERTNIWSSRYDREARNAFLIQEDISRQVVEAVQSHLVDGEMVGIWSRYTTSLEAWELYQAGRRCEAQHSRSGHIQARAMYDRALAVDPDFVPAKIVSVFINIDEVRLGWAVDPEATFAATRKMHRRLVEQHADEPYVHILGVYIGCLSGDHETASRQMAAIMHDLPDSPELKSYHALILEANDEVPAAIAMYREALTLTPYPPNWIRTNLALAYLVADDSMAEPTLDMALANDEKSVRAHVGKVVALVRRGELIKAQAWARALKSLQPEFTAATWRNERFYKNPLPIRRIVDELRQAGL
;
A
#
# COMPACT_ATOMS: atom_id res chain seq x y z
N MET A 1 -1.35 -29.22 -2.21
CA MET A 1 0.10 -29.18 -2.50
C MET A 1 0.31 -27.99 -3.43
N THR A 2 1.08 -26.93 -3.16
CA THR A 2 2.11 -26.59 -2.17
C THR A 2 2.07 -25.07 -2.02
N GLY A 3 1.92 -24.55 -0.78
CA GLY A 3 2.01 -23.13 -0.50
C GLY A 3 3.46 -22.65 -0.60
N ALA A 4 3.69 -21.53 -1.30
CA ALA A 4 4.96 -20.84 -1.26
C ALA A 4 5.09 -20.17 0.13
N GLY A 5 5.74 -20.87 1.06
CA GLY A 5 6.02 -20.37 2.40
C GLY A 5 6.91 -19.14 2.35
N ARG A 6 6.46 -18.02 2.92
CA ARG A 6 7.36 -16.95 3.35
C ARG A 6 8.28 -17.53 4.43
N THR A 7 9.57 -17.61 4.12
CA THR A 7 10.59 -18.05 5.09
C THR A 7 10.54 -17.12 6.31
N PRO A 8 10.47 -17.64 7.53
CA PRO A 8 10.32 -16.79 8.71
C PRO A 8 11.65 -16.05 8.98
N ARG A 9 11.58 -14.72 9.19
CA ARG A 9 12.73 -13.81 9.31
C ARG A 9 13.15 -13.61 10.78
N LEU A 10 14.44 -13.67 11.05
CA LEU A 10 15.02 -13.22 12.33
C LEU A 10 14.81 -11.72 12.51
N ARG A 11 14.80 -11.22 13.75
CA ARG A 11 14.61 -9.80 14.07
C ARG A 11 15.77 -9.27 14.89
N LEU A 12 16.44 -8.24 14.40
CA LEU A 12 17.57 -7.57 15.03
C LEU A 12 17.13 -6.18 15.50
N PHE A 13 17.26 -5.93 16.80
CA PHE A 13 16.90 -4.68 17.43
C PHE A 13 18.15 -3.93 17.85
N LEU A 14 18.28 -2.70 17.34
CA LEU A 14 19.38 -1.79 17.63
C LEU A 14 18.89 -0.52 18.33
N ARG A 15 17.58 -0.21 18.33
CA ARG A 15 17.01 0.85 19.17
C ARG A 15 16.95 0.36 20.62
N GLY A 16 17.53 1.13 21.54
CA GLY A 16 17.76 0.67 22.91
C GLY A 16 18.84 -0.40 22.97
N SER A 17 18.72 -1.33 23.91
CA SER A 17 19.68 -2.41 24.10
C SER A 17 19.71 -3.38 22.92
N PHE A 18 20.91 -3.75 22.45
CA PHE A 18 21.08 -4.74 21.39
C PHE A 18 20.34 -6.04 21.73
N HIS A 19 19.43 -6.44 20.84
CA HIS A 19 18.64 -7.67 20.98
C HIS A 19 18.46 -8.37 19.65
N PHE A 20 18.41 -9.70 19.65
CA PHE A 20 18.28 -10.50 18.44
C PHE A 20 17.31 -11.63 18.71
N GLU A 21 16.32 -11.84 17.85
CA GLU A 21 15.22 -12.79 18.10
C GLU A 21 14.92 -13.67 16.89
N ARG A 22 14.38 -14.84 17.20
CA ARG A 22 13.71 -15.72 16.26
C ARG A 22 12.32 -15.19 15.89
N PRO A 23 11.72 -15.69 14.79
CA PRO A 23 10.39 -15.27 14.35
C PRO A 23 9.27 -15.58 15.35
N ASP A 24 9.51 -16.52 16.27
CA ASP A 24 8.61 -16.91 17.36
C ASP A 24 8.78 -16.05 18.64
N GLY A 25 9.64 -15.02 18.59
CA GLY A 25 9.94 -14.14 19.72
C GLY A 25 10.99 -14.69 20.68
N GLN A 26 11.58 -15.86 20.42
CA GLN A 26 12.64 -16.39 21.28
C GLN A 26 13.96 -15.65 21.05
N GLY A 27 14.54 -15.10 22.11
CA GLY A 27 15.84 -14.40 22.06
C GLY A 27 17.01 -15.29 21.65
N ILE A 28 17.88 -14.74 20.80
CA ILE A 28 19.15 -15.29 20.34
C ILE A 28 20.28 -14.58 21.09
N ILE A 29 21.03 -15.35 21.88
CA ILE A 29 22.11 -14.79 22.71
C ILE A 29 23.37 -14.57 21.86
N VAL A 30 23.64 -13.33 21.50
CA VAL A 30 24.94 -12.90 20.96
C VAL A 30 25.84 -12.48 22.12
N SER A 31 26.66 -13.41 22.62
CA SER A 31 27.44 -13.24 23.85
C SER A 31 28.59 -12.23 23.73
N ARG A 32 29.14 -12.04 22.53
CA ARG A 32 30.33 -11.22 22.31
C ARG A 32 29.97 -9.79 21.90
N LYS A 33 30.48 -8.80 22.64
CA LYS A 33 30.26 -7.37 22.35
C LYS A 33 30.69 -6.98 20.92
N ARG A 34 31.86 -7.43 20.46
CA ARG A 34 32.34 -7.15 19.09
C ARG A 34 31.51 -7.82 18.00
N SER A 35 30.89 -8.98 18.27
CA SER A 35 29.91 -9.57 17.35
C SER A 35 28.63 -8.74 17.27
N LYS A 36 28.15 -8.17 18.39
CA LYS A 36 27.03 -7.21 18.39
C LYS A 36 27.37 -5.96 17.57
N GLY A 37 28.57 -5.40 17.78
CA GLY A 37 29.09 -4.27 17.01
C GLY A 37 29.20 -4.56 15.52
N LEU A 38 29.72 -5.73 15.14
CA LEU A 38 29.79 -6.16 13.73
C LEU A 38 28.40 -6.24 13.11
N LEU A 39 27.45 -6.87 13.78
CA LEU A 39 26.07 -6.95 13.29
C LEU A 39 25.42 -5.57 13.14
N ALA A 40 25.66 -4.66 14.09
CA ALA A 40 25.17 -3.29 14.00
C ALA A 40 25.80 -2.53 12.82
N LEU A 41 27.11 -2.63 12.62
CA LEU A 41 27.84 -2.02 11.50
C LEU A 41 27.32 -2.47 10.13
N LEU A 42 26.94 -3.75 10.02
CA LEU A 42 26.32 -4.29 8.80
C LEU A 42 24.87 -3.84 8.68
N ALA A 43 24.08 -3.92 9.75
CA ALA A 43 22.66 -3.58 9.75
C ALA A 43 22.38 -2.11 9.41
N LEU A 44 23.27 -1.22 9.86
CA LEU A 44 23.23 0.23 9.59
C LEU A 44 23.93 0.61 8.29
N SER A 45 24.53 -0.34 7.56
CA SER A 45 25.04 -0.07 6.20
C SER A 45 23.93 -0.15 5.17
N GLU A 46 24.02 0.65 4.10
CA GLU A 46 22.97 0.80 3.08
C GLU A 46 22.47 -0.56 2.53
N ASN A 47 23.39 -1.49 2.23
CA ASN A 47 23.09 -2.78 1.60
C ASN A 47 23.37 -4.00 2.49
N GLY A 48 23.69 -3.80 3.77
CA GLY A 48 24.06 -4.89 4.67
C GLY A 48 25.48 -5.41 4.45
N VAL A 49 26.23 -4.84 3.48
CA VAL A 49 27.58 -5.28 3.08
C VAL A 49 28.62 -4.32 3.63
N ARG A 50 29.75 -4.85 4.12
CA ARG A 50 30.98 -4.09 4.39
C ARG A 50 32.21 -4.92 4.04
N ASP A 51 33.28 -4.21 3.66
CA ASP A 51 34.60 -4.80 3.51
C ASP A 51 35.15 -5.27 4.86
N ARG A 52 35.82 -6.42 4.87
CA ARG A 52 36.43 -6.96 6.09
C ARG A 52 37.48 -6.03 6.67
N ARG A 53 38.24 -5.34 5.82
CA ARG A 53 39.20 -4.31 6.27
C ARG A 53 38.48 -3.17 6.97
N TRP A 54 37.39 -2.67 6.37
CA TRP A 54 36.59 -1.61 6.99
C TRP A 54 35.99 -2.04 8.35
N VAL A 55 35.45 -3.26 8.45
CA VAL A 55 34.93 -3.78 9.74
C VAL A 55 36.06 -3.97 10.75
N GLN A 56 37.24 -4.40 10.30
CA GLN A 56 38.42 -4.49 11.14
C GLN A 56 38.82 -3.12 11.69
N ASP A 57 38.92 -2.13 10.82
CA ASP A 57 39.31 -0.76 11.17
C ASP A 57 38.32 -0.12 12.14
N LYS A 58 37.04 -0.53 12.09
CA LYS A 58 36.00 -0.04 13.01
C LYS A 58 35.91 -0.74 14.35
N LEU A 59 36.41 -1.97 14.50
CA LEU A 59 36.26 -2.75 15.75
C LEU A 59 37.60 -3.09 16.43
N TRP A 60 38.71 -2.87 15.73
CA TRP A 60 40.09 -3.14 16.16
C TRP A 60 41.08 -2.11 15.59
N SER A 61 40.74 -0.83 15.60
CA SER A 61 41.58 0.27 15.10
C SER A 61 42.97 0.33 15.75
N GLY A 62 43.06 -0.04 17.03
CA GLY A 62 44.32 -0.08 17.78
C GLY A 62 45.20 -1.32 17.54
N SER A 63 44.74 -2.29 16.73
CA SER A 63 45.50 -3.51 16.44
C SER A 63 46.30 -3.39 15.15
N ASP A 64 47.49 -3.99 15.10
CA ASP A 64 48.19 -4.17 13.83
C ASP A 64 47.35 -5.02 12.85
N GLN A 65 47.65 -4.89 11.55
CA GLN A 65 46.82 -5.45 10.48
C GLN A 65 46.63 -6.97 10.62
N ASP A 66 47.67 -7.69 11.06
CA ASP A 66 47.63 -9.15 11.20
C ASP A 66 46.83 -9.59 12.43
N ARG A 67 46.98 -8.90 13.57
CA ARG A 67 46.20 -9.17 14.79
C ARG A 67 44.73 -8.79 14.64
N GLY A 68 44.42 -7.68 13.97
CA GLY A 68 43.04 -7.27 13.69
C GLY A 68 42.35 -8.27 12.74
N SER A 69 43.04 -8.71 11.69
CA SER A 69 42.55 -9.73 10.76
C SER A 69 42.35 -11.10 11.44
N ALA A 70 43.24 -11.48 12.35
CA ALA A 70 43.06 -12.68 13.18
C ALA A 70 41.82 -12.58 14.09
N SER A 71 41.59 -11.43 14.71
CA SER A 71 40.45 -11.18 15.59
C SER A 71 39.12 -11.17 14.84
N LEU A 72 39.05 -10.50 13.68
CA LEU A 72 37.88 -10.53 12.81
C LEU A 72 37.56 -11.96 12.34
N ARG A 73 38.58 -12.76 11.98
CA ARG A 73 38.38 -14.17 11.62
C ARG A 73 37.77 -14.96 12.78
N GLN A 74 38.14 -14.68 14.03
CA GLN A 74 37.58 -15.34 15.20
C GLN A 74 36.12 -14.96 15.44
N GLU A 75 35.75 -13.69 15.27
CA GLU A 75 34.36 -13.24 15.40
C GLU A 75 33.47 -13.81 14.28
N LEU A 76 33.96 -13.83 13.04
CA LEU A 76 33.23 -14.44 11.92
C LEU A 76 33.06 -15.96 12.09
N ARG A 77 34.00 -16.65 12.74
CA ARG A 77 33.84 -18.05 13.11
C ARG A 77 32.75 -18.24 14.16
N TYR A 78 32.72 -17.40 15.19
CA TYR A 78 31.66 -17.44 16.20
C TYR A 78 30.26 -17.21 15.58
N LEU A 79 30.12 -16.21 14.71
CA LEU A 79 28.86 -15.93 14.02
C LEU A 79 28.47 -17.03 13.01
N ARG A 80 29.44 -17.74 12.43
CA ARG A 80 29.17 -18.94 11.62
C ARG A 80 28.63 -20.09 12.47
N GLN A 81 29.24 -20.35 13.63
CA GLN A 81 28.75 -21.36 14.55
C GLN A 81 27.32 -21.04 15.04
N LEU A 82 27.05 -19.76 15.35
CA LEU A 82 25.70 -19.32 15.73
C LEU A 82 24.67 -19.57 14.61
N GLN A 83 25.03 -19.37 13.34
CA GLN A 83 24.17 -19.68 12.20
C GLN A 83 23.87 -21.18 12.06
N GLU A 84 24.85 -22.04 12.34
CA GLU A 84 24.71 -23.50 12.35
C GLU A 84 23.74 -23.95 13.46
N GLU A 85 23.88 -23.40 14.67
CA GLU A 85 22.99 -23.67 15.81
C GLU A 85 21.54 -23.20 15.56
N LEU A 86 21.37 -22.11 14.80
CA LEU A 86 20.06 -21.58 14.44
C LEU A 86 19.44 -22.23 13.19
N GLY A 87 20.21 -23.04 12.45
CA GLY A 87 19.75 -23.63 11.18
C GLY A 87 19.42 -22.60 10.10
N THR A 88 19.99 -21.38 10.15
CA THR A 88 19.72 -20.31 9.19
C THR A 88 20.96 -19.47 8.89
N THR A 89 21.20 -19.23 7.60
CA THR A 89 22.34 -18.45 7.13
C THR A 89 21.96 -16.97 7.04
N PHE A 90 22.16 -16.20 8.09
CA PHE A 90 21.87 -14.76 8.10
C PHE A 90 23.06 -13.86 7.73
N LEU A 91 24.28 -14.42 7.64
CA LEU A 91 25.49 -13.74 7.19
C LEU A 91 26.13 -14.49 6.03
N ASN A 92 26.34 -13.78 4.91
CA ASN A 92 27.17 -14.25 3.82
C ASN A 92 28.60 -13.74 4.01
N ILE A 93 29.53 -14.67 4.22
CA ILE A 93 30.92 -14.40 4.57
C ILE A 93 31.81 -14.72 3.36
N GLN A 94 32.27 -13.68 2.65
CA GLN A 94 33.17 -13.77 1.50
C GLN A 94 34.61 -13.48 1.90
N PRO A 95 35.64 -13.79 1.07
CA PRO A 95 37.04 -13.56 1.43
C PRO A 95 37.39 -12.11 1.78
N ASP A 96 36.74 -11.15 1.12
CA ASP A 96 36.98 -9.70 1.19
C ASP A 96 35.87 -8.94 1.93
N SER A 97 34.66 -9.49 2.00
CA SER A 97 33.47 -8.80 2.49
C SER A 97 32.61 -9.66 3.41
N VAL A 98 31.73 -9.00 4.16
CA VAL A 98 30.71 -9.64 5.00
C VAL A 98 29.39 -8.96 4.74
N ARG A 99 28.34 -9.75 4.53
CA ARG A 99 26.98 -9.27 4.26
C ARG A 99 25.98 -9.83 5.25
N LEU A 100 25.19 -8.96 5.87
CA LEU A 100 23.94 -9.31 6.55
C LEU A 100 22.82 -9.49 5.52
N ASP A 101 22.13 -10.61 5.57
CA ASP A 101 21.05 -10.93 4.64
C ASP A 101 19.71 -10.35 5.13
N PHE A 102 19.30 -9.20 4.58
CA PHE A 102 18.03 -8.55 4.93
C PHE A 102 16.78 -9.32 4.48
N ASP A 103 16.90 -10.31 3.60
CA ASP A 103 15.78 -11.21 3.30
C ASP A 103 15.52 -12.19 4.44
N ARG A 104 16.51 -12.38 5.33
CA ARG A 104 16.47 -13.29 6.48
C ARG A 104 16.48 -12.57 7.82
N VAL A 105 16.92 -11.30 7.88
CA VAL A 105 16.99 -10.47 9.10
C VAL A 105 16.26 -9.15 8.88
N ALA A 106 15.18 -8.93 9.65
CA ALA A 106 14.53 -7.63 9.78
C ALA A 106 15.27 -6.77 10.82
N VAL A 107 15.48 -5.49 10.55
CA VAL A 107 16.19 -4.55 11.45
C VAL A 107 15.28 -3.37 11.79
N ASP A 108 15.09 -3.09 13.07
CA ASP A 108 14.16 -2.08 13.61
C ASP A 108 14.48 -0.61 13.22
N VAL A 109 15.75 -0.22 13.23
CA VAL A 109 16.21 1.14 12.87
C VAL A 109 16.01 1.49 11.39
N ARG A 110 15.77 0.48 10.54
CA ARG A 110 15.50 0.67 9.10
C ARG A 110 14.02 0.92 8.80
N ILE A 111 13.15 0.83 9.81
CA ILE A 111 11.72 1.05 9.67
C ILE A 111 11.41 2.49 10.11
N ARG A 112 10.71 3.25 9.26
CA ARG A 112 10.33 4.65 9.55
C ARG A 112 9.31 4.67 10.69
N SER A 113 9.80 4.89 11.91
CA SER A 113 9.01 5.17 13.11
C SER A 113 9.78 6.19 13.96
N ILE A 114 9.05 7.10 14.61
CA ILE A 114 9.59 7.92 15.71
C ILE A 114 9.92 6.93 16.82
N ALA A 115 11.15 6.97 17.36
CA ALA A 115 11.49 6.13 18.50
C ALA A 115 10.49 6.46 19.64
N PRO A 116 9.78 5.47 20.23
CA PRO A 116 9.01 5.72 21.43
C PRO A 116 9.97 6.24 22.50
N ASP A 117 9.66 7.43 23.04
CA ASP A 117 10.46 8.26 23.95
C ASP A 117 11.83 7.71 24.41
N GLY A 118 12.91 8.32 23.91
CA GLY A 118 14.21 8.35 24.58
C GLY A 118 15.13 7.13 24.43
N GLN A 119 14.80 6.14 23.59
CA GLN A 119 15.68 4.98 23.38
C GLN A 119 16.90 5.32 22.49
N GLU A 120 18.09 5.27 23.08
CA GLU A 120 19.36 5.53 22.39
C GLU A 120 19.77 4.34 21.50
N LEU A 121 20.40 4.60 20.34
CA LEU A 121 20.96 3.56 19.48
C LEU A 121 22.04 2.75 20.23
N LEU A 122 21.86 1.44 20.29
CA LEU A 122 22.79 0.49 20.94
C LEU A 122 23.08 0.87 22.41
N GLU A 123 22.02 1.19 23.16
CA GLU A 123 22.12 1.50 24.58
C GLU A 123 22.87 0.40 25.35
N GLY A 124 23.88 0.79 26.13
CA GLY A 124 24.69 -0.15 26.92
C GLY A 124 25.69 -1.01 26.13
N LEU A 125 25.79 -0.87 24.80
CA LEU A 125 26.86 -1.50 24.03
C LEU A 125 28.12 -0.62 24.07
N ASP A 126 29.10 -1.06 24.83
CA ASP A 126 30.38 -0.39 24.99
C ASP A 126 31.52 -1.26 24.44
N ILE A 127 32.12 -0.83 23.33
CA ILE A 127 33.28 -1.46 22.70
C ILE A 127 34.44 -0.49 22.80
N ASP A 128 35.46 -0.86 23.57
CA ASP A 128 36.69 -0.10 23.77
C ASP A 128 37.53 -0.04 22.47
N ASP A 129 37.07 0.76 21.51
CA ASP A 129 37.72 1.06 20.24
C ASP A 129 37.33 2.48 19.76
N PRO A 130 38.29 3.41 19.59
CA PRO A 130 37.99 4.80 19.23
C PRO A 130 37.20 4.97 17.92
N GLU A 131 37.46 4.14 16.92
CA GLU A 131 36.79 4.22 15.61
C GLU A 131 35.35 3.70 15.67
N PHE A 132 35.06 2.77 16.59
CA PHE A 132 33.69 2.32 16.86
C PHE A 132 32.89 3.39 17.59
N GLU A 133 33.46 3.98 18.63
CA GLU A 133 32.82 5.02 19.44
C GLU A 133 32.51 6.28 18.62
N ASP A 134 33.41 6.68 17.72
CA ASP A 134 33.18 7.80 16.79
C ASP A 134 32.06 7.49 15.78
N TRP A 135 32.07 6.27 15.24
CA TRP A 135 31.00 5.81 14.35
C TRP A 135 29.65 5.78 15.07
N LEU A 136 29.59 5.26 16.30
CA LEU A 136 28.37 5.14 17.09
C LEU A 136 27.81 6.52 17.43
N ARG A 137 28.67 7.47 17.81
CA ARG A 137 28.29 8.87 18.06
C ARG A 137 27.68 9.52 16.80
N THR A 138 28.35 9.35 15.67
CA THR A 138 27.87 9.89 14.38
C THR A 138 26.50 9.32 14.01
N GLU A 139 26.31 8.01 14.21
CA GLU A 139 25.05 7.36 13.86
C GLU A 139 23.91 7.71 14.83
N ARG A 140 24.21 7.94 16.11
CA ARG A 140 23.26 8.49 17.09
C ARG A 140 22.80 9.89 16.68
N THR A 141 23.72 10.79 16.35
CA THR A 141 23.38 12.14 15.88
C THR A 141 22.52 12.11 14.61
N ARG A 142 22.86 11.25 13.63
CA ARG A 142 22.02 11.08 12.43
C ARG A 142 20.61 10.59 12.75
N GLN A 143 20.45 9.73 13.76
CA GLN A 143 19.14 9.28 14.19
C GLN A 143 18.36 10.37 14.92
N ASP A 144 19.02 11.15 15.77
CA ASP A 144 18.40 12.28 16.47
C ASP A 144 17.94 13.37 15.49
N GLU A 145 18.76 13.70 14.48
CA GLU A 145 18.40 14.64 13.42
C GLU A 145 17.18 14.15 12.61
N ARG A 146 17.15 12.86 12.24
CA ARG A 146 15.98 12.22 11.60
C ARG A 146 14.74 12.27 12.50
N ASN A 147 14.90 12.04 13.80
CA ASN A 147 13.80 12.09 14.76
C ASN A 147 13.26 13.51 14.93
N VAL A 148 14.14 14.52 15.01
CA VAL A 148 13.76 15.95 15.12
C VAL A 148 13.08 16.45 13.84
N GLU A 149 13.56 16.04 12.67
CA GLU A 149 12.92 16.35 11.39
C GLU A 149 11.52 15.73 11.30
N LEU A 150 11.38 14.47 11.73
CA LEU A 150 10.07 13.82 11.85
C LEU A 150 9.17 14.59 12.85
N ILE A 151 9.64 14.93 14.05
CA ILE A 151 8.86 15.66 15.07
C ILE A 151 8.43 17.06 14.59
N ASN A 152 9.31 17.80 13.92
CA ASN A 152 9.02 19.15 13.42
C ASN A 152 8.02 19.15 12.26
N THR A 153 7.96 18.07 11.48
CA THR A 153 6.93 17.87 10.45
C THR A 153 5.56 17.51 11.05
N HIS A 154 5.53 17.10 12.34
CA HIS A 154 4.34 16.57 13.01
C HIS A 154 3.70 17.52 14.04
N THR A 155 4.34 18.64 14.38
CA THR A 155 3.90 19.53 15.48
C THR A 155 3.62 20.98 15.06
N ARG A 156 2.91 21.23 13.95
CA ARG A 156 2.32 22.56 13.68
C ARG A 156 0.88 22.62 14.19
N PRO A 157 0.53 23.58 15.08
CA PRO A 157 -0.85 23.85 15.44
C PRO A 157 -1.62 24.39 14.24
N MET A 158 -2.88 24.02 14.18
CA MET A 158 -3.89 24.51 13.26
C MET A 158 -4.22 25.96 13.64
N ASP A 159 -3.51 26.95 13.10
CA ASP A 159 -4.12 28.24 12.77
C ASP A 159 -3.31 29.09 11.78
N GLU A 160 -4.07 29.72 10.88
CA GLU A 160 -3.77 30.92 10.09
C GLU A 160 -2.39 31.08 9.44
N THR A 161 -2.22 30.56 8.22
CA THR A 161 -2.05 31.43 7.03
C THR A 161 -2.12 30.58 5.76
N ARG A 162 -3.08 30.92 4.89
CA ARG A 162 -3.08 30.54 3.47
C ARG A 162 -1.77 31.02 2.84
N SER A 163 -0.79 30.12 2.73
CA SER A 163 0.36 30.28 1.86
C SER A 163 0.39 29.09 0.93
N HIS A 164 0.33 29.36 -0.38
CA HIS A 164 0.32 28.37 -1.46
C HIS A 164 1.32 27.24 -1.18
N HIS A 165 0.81 26.05 -0.88
CA HIS A 165 1.63 24.84 -0.85
C HIS A 165 2.02 24.53 -2.29
N ALA A 166 3.28 24.75 -2.65
CA ALA A 166 3.83 24.20 -3.87
C ALA A 166 3.62 22.67 -3.84
N ARG A 167 3.05 22.12 -4.93
CA ARG A 167 2.79 20.69 -5.05
C ARG A 167 4.14 19.94 -5.02
N PRO A 168 4.25 18.80 -4.32
CA PRO A 168 5.46 17.98 -4.36
C PRO A 168 5.81 17.60 -5.80
N ARG A 169 7.11 17.55 -6.12
CA ARG A 169 7.58 17.26 -7.49
C ARG A 169 7.81 15.78 -7.71
N LEU A 170 7.43 15.26 -8.88
CA LEU A 170 7.76 13.90 -9.31
C LEU A 170 8.58 13.98 -10.60
N TYR A 171 9.87 13.74 -10.46
CA TYR A 171 10.83 13.65 -11.55
C TYR A 171 10.74 12.28 -12.21
N VAL A 172 10.56 12.22 -13.53
CA VAL A 172 10.61 10.96 -14.30
C VAL A 172 11.94 10.94 -15.07
N ALA A 173 12.89 10.16 -14.56
CA ALA A 173 14.23 10.06 -15.15
C ALA A 173 14.23 9.20 -16.42
N ASP A 174 15.31 9.32 -17.19
CA ASP A 174 15.58 8.40 -18.30
C ASP A 174 15.80 6.98 -17.77
N PHE A 175 15.08 6.02 -18.36
CA PHE A 175 15.28 4.62 -18.06
C PHE A 175 16.56 4.14 -18.75
N GLU A 176 17.47 3.55 -17.98
CA GLU A 176 18.75 3.06 -18.49
C GLU A 176 18.55 1.88 -19.44
N ALA A 177 18.89 2.04 -20.71
CA ALA A 177 18.85 0.95 -21.69
C ALA A 177 20.10 0.07 -21.58
N LEU A 178 19.91 -1.19 -21.20
CA LEU A 178 20.95 -2.19 -21.01
C LEU A 178 21.01 -3.11 -22.23
N GLY A 179 22.14 -3.04 -22.96
CA GLY A 179 22.39 -3.83 -24.17
C GLY A 179 23.05 -2.97 -25.26
N GLY A 180 23.66 -3.61 -26.26
CA GLY A 180 24.37 -2.91 -27.34
C GLY A 180 23.54 -2.64 -28.60
N THR A 181 22.21 -2.75 -28.54
CA THR A 181 21.30 -2.58 -29.68
C THR A 181 20.36 -1.40 -29.46
N GLU A 182 19.81 -0.82 -30.54
CA GLU A 182 18.91 0.34 -30.48
C GLU A 182 17.54 0.02 -29.83
N ALA A 183 17.06 -1.22 -29.93
CA ALA A 183 15.73 -1.61 -29.45
C ALA A 183 15.45 -1.32 -27.95
N PRO A 184 16.35 -1.62 -26.98
CA PRO A 184 16.14 -1.22 -25.59
C PRO A 184 16.18 0.31 -25.36
N HIS A 185 16.89 1.08 -26.19
CA HIS A 185 16.89 2.54 -26.12
C HIS A 185 15.55 3.13 -26.56
N ASP A 186 15.03 2.67 -27.71
CA ASP A 186 13.72 3.11 -28.22
C ASP A 186 12.60 2.75 -27.24
N PHE A 187 12.66 1.55 -26.66
CA PHE A 187 11.70 1.11 -25.67
C PHE A 187 11.74 1.96 -24.39
N ALA A 188 12.94 2.26 -23.87
CA ALA A 188 13.12 3.06 -22.66
C ALA A 188 12.61 4.50 -22.83
N SER A 189 12.90 5.11 -23.98
CA SER A 189 12.38 6.44 -24.34
C SER A 189 10.85 6.45 -24.44
N GLY A 190 10.27 5.46 -25.14
CA GLY A 190 8.82 5.33 -25.24
C GLY A 190 8.13 5.10 -23.88
N LEU A 191 8.73 4.29 -23.01
CA LEU A 191 8.21 4.05 -21.66
C LEU A 191 8.26 5.31 -20.79
N LYS A 192 9.35 6.10 -20.84
CA LYS A 192 9.45 7.38 -20.13
C LYS A 192 8.34 8.34 -20.56
N ASN A 193 8.14 8.49 -21.87
CA ASN A 193 7.10 9.39 -22.40
C ASN A 193 5.70 8.95 -21.97
N GLU A 194 5.42 7.64 -22.01
CA GLU A 194 4.15 7.08 -21.56
C GLU A 194 3.93 7.32 -20.05
N LEU A 195 4.98 7.16 -19.24
CA LEU A 195 4.95 7.44 -17.80
C LEU A 195 4.72 8.91 -17.51
N LEU A 196 5.37 9.83 -18.24
CA LEU A 196 5.16 11.27 -18.11
C LEU A 196 3.72 11.68 -18.44
N ILE A 197 3.17 11.13 -19.53
CA ILE A 197 1.77 11.37 -19.92
C ILE A 197 0.82 10.83 -18.85
N SER A 198 1.02 9.57 -18.44
CA SER A 198 0.17 8.89 -17.46
C SER A 198 0.23 9.59 -16.11
N LEU A 199 1.44 9.79 -15.54
CA LEU A 199 1.64 10.49 -14.28
C LEU A 199 1.22 11.96 -14.35
N GLY A 200 1.27 12.60 -15.51
CA GLY A 200 0.81 13.96 -15.71
C GLY A 200 -0.66 14.17 -15.34
N SER A 201 -1.50 13.13 -15.37
CA SER A 201 -2.88 13.22 -14.85
C SER A 201 -2.96 13.27 -13.32
N LEU A 202 -1.86 13.00 -12.59
CA LEU A 202 -1.69 13.30 -11.17
C LEU A 202 -1.27 14.76 -10.91
N ALA A 203 -1.30 15.63 -11.93
CA ALA A 203 -0.90 17.04 -11.82
C ALA A 203 -1.65 17.81 -10.71
N GLY A 204 -2.83 17.34 -10.29
CA GLY A 204 -3.58 17.87 -9.14
C GLY A 204 -2.89 17.67 -7.79
N THR A 205 -2.06 16.64 -7.67
CA THR A 205 -1.36 16.22 -6.43
C THR A 205 0.15 16.48 -6.51
N PHE A 206 0.78 16.22 -7.66
CA PHE A 206 2.21 16.40 -7.89
C PHE A 206 2.49 17.35 -9.05
N GLU A 207 3.62 18.05 -9.04
CA GLU A 207 4.19 18.63 -10.25
C GLU A 207 5.07 17.57 -10.92
N VAL A 208 4.58 16.97 -12.01
CA VAL A 208 5.32 15.93 -12.75
C VAL A 208 6.22 16.58 -13.80
N THR A 209 7.49 16.20 -13.83
CA THR A 209 8.48 16.77 -14.75
C THR A 209 9.52 15.73 -15.14
N ASP A 210 10.14 15.89 -16.31
CA ASP A 210 11.29 15.11 -16.77
C ASP A 210 12.62 15.85 -16.61
N ALA A 211 12.59 17.02 -15.94
CA ALA A 211 13.77 17.78 -15.60
C ALA A 211 14.68 16.99 -14.65
N GLN A 212 15.95 17.40 -14.58
CA GLN A 212 16.84 16.86 -13.55
C GLN A 212 16.46 17.44 -12.18
N PRO A 213 16.52 16.63 -11.10
CA PRO A 213 16.21 17.12 -9.77
C PRO A 213 17.13 18.26 -9.35
N GLU A 214 16.55 19.33 -8.79
CA GLU A 214 17.34 20.38 -8.16
C GLU A 214 17.86 19.88 -6.80
N GLN A 215 19.13 20.18 -6.46
CA GLN A 215 19.81 19.63 -5.26
C GLN A 215 19.15 19.97 -3.91
N ARG A 216 18.11 20.82 -3.89
CA ARG A 216 17.41 21.29 -2.69
C ARG A 216 15.91 21.00 -2.72
N ASP A 217 15.45 20.10 -3.57
CA ASP A 217 14.02 19.76 -3.59
C ASP A 217 13.69 18.69 -2.53
N HIS A 218 13.35 19.16 -1.33
CA HIS A 218 13.06 18.34 -0.16
C HIS A 218 11.64 17.73 -0.18
N ARG A 219 10.80 18.11 -1.15
CA ARG A 219 9.46 17.53 -1.34
C ARG A 219 9.33 16.96 -2.74
N ALA A 220 10.36 16.23 -3.17
CA ALA A 220 10.38 15.61 -4.48
C ALA A 220 10.63 14.11 -4.46
N TYR A 221 10.19 13.47 -5.52
CA TYR A 221 10.35 12.06 -5.79
C TYR A 221 10.95 11.90 -7.18
N GLU A 222 11.65 10.80 -7.41
CA GLU A 222 12.26 10.49 -8.69
C GLU A 222 11.96 9.05 -9.08
N LEU A 223 11.28 8.87 -10.20
CA LEU A 223 11.03 7.59 -10.82
C LEU A 223 12.19 7.28 -11.77
N VAL A 224 12.98 6.26 -11.43
CA VAL A 224 14.13 5.80 -12.21
C VAL A 224 13.95 4.35 -12.62
N GLY A 225 14.67 3.89 -13.63
CA GLY A 225 14.60 2.48 -14.02
C GLY A 225 15.63 2.06 -15.05
N SER A 226 15.52 0.81 -15.47
CA SER A 226 16.35 0.24 -16.52
C SER A 226 15.54 -0.71 -17.40
N VAL A 227 15.83 -0.74 -18.69
CA VAL A 227 15.22 -1.62 -19.69
C VAL A 227 16.30 -2.52 -20.26
N ARG A 228 16.04 -3.82 -20.38
CA ARG A 228 16.92 -4.76 -21.07
C ARG A 228 16.13 -5.55 -22.10
N HIS A 229 16.70 -5.69 -23.29
CA HIS A 229 16.13 -6.47 -24.38
C HIS A 229 17.04 -7.67 -24.70
N ALA A 230 16.56 -8.89 -24.48
CA ALA A 230 17.24 -10.13 -24.85
C ALA A 230 16.24 -11.06 -25.57
N ASP A 231 15.86 -12.20 -24.98
CA ASP A 231 14.78 -13.09 -25.47
C ASP A 231 13.36 -12.53 -25.20
N GLY A 232 13.29 -11.32 -24.64
CA GLY A 232 12.09 -10.60 -24.22
C GLY A 232 12.48 -9.26 -23.60
N ILE A 233 11.48 -8.53 -23.11
CA ILE A 233 11.67 -7.21 -22.50
C ILE A 233 11.64 -7.35 -20.98
N ARG A 234 12.70 -6.86 -20.32
CA ARG A 234 12.77 -6.74 -18.86
C ARG A 234 12.86 -5.26 -18.48
N VAL A 235 11.96 -4.81 -17.63
CA VAL A 235 11.98 -3.47 -17.06
C VAL A 235 12.14 -3.56 -15.55
N ILE A 236 13.00 -2.72 -14.97
CA ILE A 236 13.08 -2.46 -13.54
C ILE A 236 12.70 -1.01 -13.33
N ALA A 237 11.76 -0.74 -12.43
CA ALA A 237 11.37 0.61 -12.04
C ALA A 237 11.57 0.79 -10.54
N ARG A 238 11.95 2.00 -10.12
CA ARG A 238 12.19 2.38 -8.73
C ARG A 238 11.69 3.80 -8.49
N LEU A 239 10.97 4.00 -7.40
CA LEU A 239 10.58 5.32 -6.93
C LEU A 239 11.49 5.71 -5.77
N LEU A 240 12.16 6.84 -5.91
CA LEU A 240 13.10 7.39 -4.95
C LEU A 240 12.52 8.64 -4.30
N GLN A 241 12.73 8.84 -3.01
CA GLN A 241 12.46 10.11 -2.34
C GLN A 241 13.74 10.96 -2.31
N LEU A 242 13.62 12.23 -2.68
CA LEU A 242 14.70 13.22 -2.71
C LEU A 242 14.76 14.06 -1.43
N PRO A 243 15.93 14.66 -1.12
CA PRO A 243 17.17 14.63 -1.89
C PRO A 243 18.04 13.38 -1.66
N GLU A 244 17.77 12.58 -0.63
CA GLU A 244 18.62 11.43 -0.25
C GLU A 244 18.54 10.25 -1.24
N ARG A 245 17.70 10.33 -2.28
CA ARG A 245 17.43 9.28 -3.29
C ARG A 245 17.06 7.94 -2.65
N THR A 246 16.31 7.98 -1.54
CA THR A 246 15.88 6.78 -0.80
C THR A 246 14.87 5.98 -1.61
N ASN A 247 15.16 4.72 -1.92
CA ASN A 247 14.22 3.86 -2.64
C ASN A 247 13.02 3.49 -1.74
N ILE A 248 11.83 3.96 -2.11
CA ILE A 248 10.57 3.69 -1.40
C ILE A 248 9.71 2.63 -2.08
N TRP A 249 9.95 2.35 -3.36
CA TRP A 249 9.30 1.26 -4.09
C TRP A 249 10.17 0.80 -5.26
N SER A 250 10.18 -0.51 -5.53
CA SER A 250 10.78 -1.05 -6.74
C SER A 250 10.04 -2.26 -7.26
N SER A 251 10.01 -2.44 -8.57
CA SER A 251 9.37 -3.58 -9.22
C SER A 251 10.12 -4.01 -10.48
N ARG A 252 9.92 -5.26 -10.86
CA ARG A 252 10.50 -5.88 -12.05
C ARG A 252 9.39 -6.47 -12.91
N TYR A 253 9.43 -6.16 -14.20
CA TYR A 253 8.49 -6.62 -15.21
C TYR A 253 9.22 -7.41 -16.28
N ASP A 254 8.85 -8.66 -16.48
CA ASP A 254 9.33 -9.51 -17.57
C ASP A 254 8.17 -9.76 -18.56
N ARG A 255 8.41 -9.53 -19.85
CA ARG A 255 7.41 -9.70 -20.92
C ARG A 255 7.99 -10.40 -22.15
N GLU A 256 7.22 -11.32 -22.73
CA GLU A 256 7.56 -11.99 -23.98
C GLU A 256 7.33 -11.06 -25.18
N ALA A 257 8.19 -11.13 -26.21
CA ALA A 257 8.23 -10.21 -27.34
C ALA A 257 7.03 -10.34 -28.32
N ARG A 258 5.85 -9.90 -27.89
CA ARG A 258 4.60 -10.04 -28.67
C ARG A 258 4.03 -8.71 -29.18
N ASN A 259 4.34 -7.58 -28.54
CA ASN A 259 4.14 -6.19 -29.04
C ASN A 259 4.76 -5.18 -28.05
N ALA A 260 5.75 -4.40 -28.46
CA ALA A 260 6.45 -3.45 -27.58
C ALA A 260 5.53 -2.35 -27.01
N PHE A 261 4.56 -1.86 -27.79
CA PHE A 261 3.65 -0.79 -27.37
C PHE A 261 2.68 -1.24 -26.27
N LEU A 262 2.06 -2.42 -26.43
CA LEU A 262 1.19 -2.99 -25.39
C LEU A 262 1.96 -3.32 -24.11
N ILE A 263 3.24 -3.69 -24.25
CA ILE A 263 4.12 -3.92 -23.11
C ILE A 263 4.46 -2.59 -22.40
N GLN A 264 4.66 -1.49 -23.13
CA GLN A 264 4.86 -0.16 -22.54
C GLN A 264 3.62 0.30 -21.76
N GLU A 265 2.44 0.19 -22.35
CA GLU A 265 1.16 0.57 -21.73
C GLU A 265 0.90 -0.23 -20.43
N ASP A 266 1.08 -1.56 -20.48
CA ASP A 266 0.89 -2.44 -19.32
C ASP A 266 1.88 -2.16 -18.18
N ILE A 267 3.16 -1.92 -18.51
CA ILE A 267 4.19 -1.61 -17.52
C ILE A 267 3.99 -0.21 -16.94
N SER A 268 3.66 0.78 -17.77
CA SER A 268 3.33 2.14 -17.33
C SER A 268 2.19 2.10 -16.30
N ARG A 269 1.12 1.34 -16.59
CA ARG A 269 0.03 1.09 -15.66
C ARG A 269 0.45 0.63 -14.29
N GLN A 270 1.19 -0.48 -14.24
CA GLN A 270 1.60 -1.06 -12.97
C GLN A 270 2.54 -0.14 -12.19
N VAL A 271 3.40 0.62 -12.89
CA VAL A 271 4.30 1.59 -12.26
C VAL A 271 3.52 2.72 -11.61
N VAL A 272 2.56 3.31 -12.31
CA VAL A 272 1.86 4.46 -11.77
C VAL A 272 0.82 4.07 -10.70
N GLU A 273 0.14 2.92 -10.82
CA GLU A 273 -0.66 2.35 -9.72
C GLU A 273 0.17 2.24 -8.44
N ALA A 274 1.40 1.75 -8.57
CA ALA A 274 2.32 1.68 -7.45
C ALA A 274 2.73 3.07 -6.95
N VAL A 275 3.07 4.01 -7.82
CA VAL A 275 3.41 5.40 -7.44
C VAL A 275 2.26 6.04 -6.66
N GLN A 276 1.02 5.88 -7.10
CA GLN A 276 -0.15 6.42 -6.39
C GLN A 276 -0.33 5.81 -5.02
N SER A 277 -0.25 4.49 -4.93
CA SER A 277 -0.38 3.79 -3.64
C SER A 277 0.74 4.16 -2.66
N HIS A 278 1.93 4.54 -3.14
CA HIS A 278 3.04 4.92 -2.27
C HIS A 278 3.10 6.42 -1.97
N LEU A 279 2.57 7.28 -2.84
CA LEU A 279 2.67 8.73 -2.69
C LEU A 279 1.35 9.39 -2.29
N VAL A 280 0.22 9.02 -2.92
CA VAL A 280 -1.11 9.60 -2.63
C VAL A 280 -1.70 8.95 -1.39
N ASP A 281 -1.79 7.62 -1.37
CA ASP A 281 -2.17 6.88 -0.16
C ASP A 281 -1.09 7.03 0.93
N GLY A 282 0.18 7.23 0.54
CA GLY A 282 1.30 7.46 1.44
C GLY A 282 1.26 8.80 2.20
N GLU A 283 0.76 9.88 1.61
CA GLU A 283 0.47 11.11 2.35
C GLU A 283 -0.64 10.87 3.39
N MET A 284 -1.65 10.07 3.05
CA MET A 284 -2.62 9.59 4.04
C MET A 284 -1.96 8.71 5.11
N VAL A 285 -1.00 7.85 4.77
CA VAL A 285 -0.18 7.08 5.74
C VAL A 285 0.52 8.02 6.74
N GLY A 286 1.00 9.19 6.33
CA GLY A 286 1.57 10.20 7.23
C GLY A 286 0.59 10.81 8.23
N ILE A 287 -0.71 10.83 7.89
CA ILE A 287 -1.80 11.25 8.78
C ILE A 287 -2.22 10.07 9.68
N TRP A 288 -2.38 8.87 9.10
CA TRP A 288 -2.89 7.69 9.79
C TRP A 288 -1.88 7.02 10.72
N SER A 289 -0.58 7.08 10.41
CA SER A 289 0.49 6.57 11.28
C SER A 289 0.63 7.35 12.58
N ARG A 290 0.09 8.58 12.67
CA ARG A 290 0.05 9.36 13.92
C ARG A 290 -0.90 8.76 14.96
N TYR A 291 -1.86 7.95 14.51
CA TYR A 291 -2.85 7.31 15.38
C TYR A 291 -2.33 6.05 16.06
N THR A 292 -1.12 5.59 15.76
CA THR A 292 -0.49 4.47 16.48
C THR A 292 1.02 4.65 16.56
N THR A 293 1.60 4.38 17.72
CA THR A 293 3.05 4.24 17.88
C THR A 293 3.51 2.79 17.68
N SER A 294 2.57 1.86 17.50
CA SER A 294 2.85 0.43 17.27
C SER A 294 3.06 0.14 15.78
N LEU A 295 4.30 -0.14 15.42
CA LEU A 295 4.64 -0.59 14.08
C LEU A 295 3.88 -1.87 13.68
N GLU A 296 3.68 -2.80 14.63
CA GLU A 296 2.95 -4.04 14.36
C GLU A 296 1.48 -3.76 14.03
N ALA A 297 0.82 -2.87 14.77
CA ALA A 297 -0.55 -2.47 14.47
C ALA A 297 -0.66 -1.81 13.08
N TRP A 298 0.32 -0.95 12.74
CA TRP A 298 0.43 -0.33 11.43
C TRP A 298 0.62 -1.35 10.29
N GLU A 299 1.54 -2.30 10.43
CA GLU A 299 1.77 -3.33 9.41
C GLU A 299 0.54 -4.22 9.18
N LEU A 300 -0.18 -4.56 10.25
CA LEU A 300 -1.43 -5.30 10.21
C LEU A 300 -2.53 -4.49 9.51
N TYR A 301 -2.67 -3.21 9.80
CA TYR A 301 -3.60 -2.33 9.10
C TYR A 301 -3.29 -2.25 7.59
N GLN A 302 -2.03 -2.05 7.21
CA GLN A 302 -1.65 -2.05 5.79
C GLN A 302 -1.88 -3.41 5.12
N ALA A 303 -1.74 -4.51 5.86
CA ALA A 303 -2.12 -5.84 5.37
C ALA A 303 -3.62 -5.94 5.13
N GLY A 304 -4.45 -5.39 6.02
CA GLY A 304 -5.89 -5.31 5.84
C GLY A 304 -6.27 -4.50 4.59
N ARG A 305 -5.67 -3.32 4.38
CA ARG A 305 -5.93 -2.46 3.20
C ARG A 305 -5.63 -3.17 1.89
N ARG A 306 -4.55 -3.96 1.82
CA ARG A 306 -4.22 -4.79 0.65
C ARG A 306 -5.24 -5.89 0.38
N CYS A 307 -5.85 -6.44 1.43
CA CYS A 307 -6.95 -7.40 1.30
C CYS A 307 -8.24 -6.72 0.80
N GLU A 308 -8.57 -5.52 1.29
CA GLU A 308 -9.73 -4.74 0.82
C GLU A 308 -9.61 -4.35 -0.65
N ALA A 309 -8.41 -4.05 -1.13
CA ALA A 309 -8.14 -3.72 -2.53
C ALA A 309 -8.56 -4.82 -3.53
N GLN A 310 -8.83 -6.05 -3.04
CA GLN A 310 -9.39 -7.14 -3.85
C GLN A 310 -10.90 -6.98 -4.11
N HIS A 311 -11.60 -6.10 -3.38
CA HIS A 311 -13.03 -5.78 -3.54
C HIS A 311 -13.97 -7.00 -3.60
N SER A 312 -13.60 -8.06 -2.89
CA SER A 312 -14.33 -9.32 -2.83
C SER A 312 -14.76 -9.64 -1.39
N ARG A 313 -15.71 -10.55 -1.24
CA ARG A 313 -16.15 -11.04 0.07
C ARG A 313 -15.02 -11.71 0.84
N SER A 314 -14.21 -12.53 0.16
CA SER A 314 -13.03 -13.16 0.75
C SER A 314 -11.96 -12.14 1.17
N GLY A 315 -11.76 -11.09 0.35
CA GLY A 315 -10.89 -9.96 0.70
C GLY A 315 -11.33 -9.25 1.97
N HIS A 316 -12.65 -9.00 2.14
CA HIS A 316 -13.19 -8.38 3.37
C HIS A 316 -13.00 -9.26 4.61
N ILE A 317 -13.19 -10.58 4.49
CA ILE A 317 -12.95 -11.53 5.59
C ILE A 317 -11.48 -11.53 6.01
N GLN A 318 -10.55 -11.45 5.05
CA GLN A 318 -9.12 -11.35 5.36
C GLN A 318 -8.77 -9.99 5.97
N ALA A 319 -9.34 -8.89 5.45
CA ALA A 319 -9.10 -7.54 5.92
C ALA A 319 -9.51 -7.35 7.40
N ARG A 320 -10.80 -7.56 7.70
CA ARG A 320 -11.21 -8.56 8.70
C ARG A 320 -10.25 -8.85 9.85
N ALA A 321 -9.72 -10.07 9.75
CA ALA A 321 -8.77 -10.65 10.66
C ALA A 321 -7.50 -9.81 10.85
N MET A 322 -7.06 -9.04 9.85
CA MET A 322 -5.90 -8.16 10.00
C MET A 322 -6.22 -6.95 10.89
N TYR A 323 -7.37 -6.32 10.71
CA TYR A 323 -7.78 -5.18 11.54
C TYR A 323 -8.12 -5.59 12.97
N ASP A 324 -8.76 -6.75 13.17
CA ASP A 324 -8.99 -7.28 14.52
C ASP A 324 -7.67 -7.52 15.26
N ARG A 325 -6.65 -8.04 14.55
CA ARG A 325 -5.30 -8.19 15.12
C ARG A 325 -4.62 -6.86 15.37
N ALA A 326 -4.79 -5.88 14.49
CA ALA A 326 -4.27 -4.52 14.69
C ALA A 326 -4.87 -3.89 15.96
N LEU A 327 -6.17 -4.04 16.17
CA LEU A 327 -6.88 -3.54 17.36
C LEU A 327 -6.59 -4.35 18.63
N ALA A 328 -6.17 -5.62 18.50
CA ALA A 328 -5.68 -6.39 19.64
C ALA A 328 -4.30 -5.89 20.12
N VAL A 329 -3.47 -5.41 19.19
CA VAL A 329 -2.15 -4.83 19.48
C VAL A 329 -2.28 -3.40 19.99
N ASP A 330 -3.08 -2.58 19.32
CA ASP A 330 -3.36 -1.20 19.68
C ASP A 330 -4.89 -0.96 19.66
N PRO A 331 -5.56 -1.11 20.81
CA PRO A 331 -7.00 -0.90 20.93
C PRO A 331 -7.46 0.51 20.58
N ASP A 332 -6.57 1.51 20.58
CA ASP A 332 -6.90 2.91 20.31
C ASP A 332 -6.59 3.36 18.89
N PHE A 333 -6.11 2.45 18.04
CA PHE A 333 -5.77 2.75 16.66
C PHE A 333 -6.99 3.13 15.80
N VAL A 334 -7.25 4.43 15.71
CA VAL A 334 -8.46 5.01 15.10
C VAL A 334 -8.72 4.57 13.66
N PRO A 335 -7.76 4.63 12.71
CA PRO A 335 -8.02 4.14 11.36
C PRO A 335 -8.43 2.68 11.31
N ALA A 336 -7.87 1.80 12.16
CA ALA A 336 -8.29 0.40 12.25
C ALA A 336 -9.74 0.28 12.76
N LYS A 337 -10.17 1.13 13.70
CA LYS A 337 -11.58 1.22 14.12
C LYS A 337 -12.47 1.70 12.97
N ILE A 338 -12.06 2.73 12.21
CA ILE A 338 -12.83 3.28 11.08
C ILE A 338 -13.04 2.24 9.99
N VAL A 339 -11.97 1.58 9.51
CA VAL A 339 -12.08 0.56 8.45
C VAL A 339 -12.88 -0.66 8.92
N SER A 340 -12.84 -0.99 10.22
CA SER A 340 -13.69 -2.06 10.79
C SER A 340 -15.18 -1.72 10.69
N VAL A 341 -15.55 -0.44 10.93
CA VAL A 341 -16.94 0.01 10.72
C VAL A 341 -17.30 0.00 9.23
N PHE A 342 -16.40 0.47 8.35
CA PHE A 342 -16.61 0.42 6.90
C PHE A 342 -16.84 -1.00 6.39
N ILE A 343 -16.05 -1.96 6.86
CA ILE A 343 -16.24 -3.37 6.50
C ILE A 343 -17.63 -3.87 6.90
N ASN A 344 -18.11 -3.53 8.10
CA ASN A 344 -19.43 -3.97 8.54
C ASN A 344 -20.54 -3.29 7.71
N ILE A 345 -20.37 -2.02 7.33
CA ILE A 345 -21.25 -1.32 6.39
C ILE A 345 -21.26 -2.04 5.04
N ASP A 346 -20.09 -2.38 4.51
CA ASP A 346 -19.94 -3.06 3.23
C ASP A 346 -20.58 -4.44 3.24
N GLU A 347 -20.39 -5.22 4.31
CA GLU A 347 -21.06 -6.51 4.45
C GLU A 347 -22.58 -6.40 4.43
N VAL A 348 -23.14 -5.40 5.11
CA VAL A 348 -24.59 -5.19 5.11
C VAL A 348 -25.06 -4.69 3.75
N ARG A 349 -24.42 -3.68 3.16
CA ARG A 349 -24.89 -3.05 1.91
C ARG A 349 -24.68 -3.94 0.69
N LEU A 350 -23.66 -4.80 0.70
CA LEU A 350 -23.33 -5.70 -0.42
C LEU A 350 -24.00 -7.08 -0.26
N GLY A 351 -24.76 -7.30 0.82
CA GLY A 351 -25.51 -8.53 1.06
C GLY A 351 -24.64 -9.72 1.47
N TRP A 352 -23.48 -9.46 2.10
CA TRP A 352 -22.55 -10.50 2.57
C TRP A 352 -22.70 -10.86 4.04
N ALA A 353 -23.35 -10.00 4.82
CA ALA A 353 -23.64 -10.22 6.23
C ALA A 353 -24.54 -11.44 6.43
N VAL A 354 -24.15 -12.36 7.32
CA VAL A 354 -24.95 -13.54 7.68
C VAL A 354 -26.21 -13.13 8.43
N ASP A 355 -26.08 -12.18 9.36
CA ASP A 355 -27.18 -11.51 10.06
C ASP A 355 -27.05 -9.99 9.85
N PRO A 356 -27.70 -9.44 8.81
CA PRO A 356 -27.60 -8.03 8.49
C PRO A 356 -28.10 -7.10 9.61
N GLU A 357 -29.12 -7.51 10.36
CA GLU A 357 -29.71 -6.69 11.43
C GLU A 357 -28.77 -6.61 12.64
N ALA A 358 -28.24 -7.77 13.08
CA ALA A 358 -27.28 -7.80 14.18
C ALA A 358 -25.98 -7.08 13.80
N THR A 359 -25.49 -7.28 12.57
CA THR A 359 -24.29 -6.61 12.06
C THR A 359 -24.52 -5.10 12.04
N PHE A 360 -25.65 -4.62 11.50
CA PHE A 360 -25.95 -3.19 11.45
C PHE A 360 -26.13 -2.56 12.84
N ALA A 361 -26.74 -3.27 13.78
CA ALA A 361 -26.85 -2.82 15.17
C ALA A 361 -25.46 -2.67 15.83
N ALA A 362 -24.55 -3.61 15.60
CA ALA A 362 -23.16 -3.52 16.07
C ALA A 362 -22.42 -2.35 15.42
N THR A 363 -22.55 -2.16 14.10
CA THR A 363 -21.97 -1.03 13.35
C THR A 363 -22.39 0.31 13.93
N ARG A 364 -23.69 0.52 14.20
CA ARG A 364 -24.18 1.77 14.81
C ARG A 364 -23.61 2.01 16.20
N LYS A 365 -23.40 0.96 16.99
CA LYS A 365 -22.78 1.06 18.32
C LYS A 365 -21.30 1.46 18.22
N MET A 366 -20.56 0.88 17.27
CA MET A 366 -19.15 1.21 17.04
C MET A 366 -19.01 2.65 16.52
N HIS A 367 -19.81 3.05 15.54
CA HIS A 367 -19.82 4.40 14.98
C HIS A 367 -20.11 5.45 16.05
N ARG A 368 -21.11 5.24 16.92
CA ARG A 368 -21.44 6.18 18.00
C ARG A 368 -20.24 6.43 18.92
N ARG A 369 -19.52 5.38 19.29
CA ARG A 369 -18.30 5.51 20.13
C ARG A 369 -17.20 6.27 19.41
N LEU A 370 -17.04 6.07 18.10
CA LEU A 370 -16.08 6.83 17.31
C LEU A 370 -16.43 8.32 17.25
N VAL A 371 -17.71 8.66 17.08
CA VAL A 371 -18.17 10.06 17.12
C VAL A 371 -17.91 10.69 18.49
N GLU A 372 -18.13 9.96 19.58
CA GLU A 372 -17.86 10.44 20.95
C GLU A 372 -16.36 10.71 21.19
N GLN A 373 -15.47 9.98 20.53
CA GLN A 373 -14.02 10.04 20.74
C GLN A 373 -13.26 10.92 19.72
N HIS A 374 -13.76 10.99 18.49
CA HIS A 374 -13.07 11.55 17.32
C HIS A 374 -14.06 12.35 16.45
N ALA A 375 -14.73 13.33 17.05
CA ALA A 375 -15.73 14.15 16.38
C ALA A 375 -15.16 15.08 15.28
N ASP A 376 -13.85 15.27 15.26
CA ASP A 376 -13.10 16.07 14.30
C ASP A 376 -12.62 15.27 13.07
N GLU A 377 -12.66 13.93 13.12
CA GLU A 377 -12.17 13.06 12.05
C GLU A 377 -13.19 12.92 10.90
N PRO A 378 -12.92 13.43 9.69
CA PRO A 378 -13.89 13.46 8.59
C PRO A 378 -14.42 12.09 8.18
N TYR A 379 -13.57 11.05 8.23
CA TYR A 379 -14.00 9.70 7.88
C TYR A 379 -15.03 9.12 8.86
N VAL A 380 -15.05 9.57 10.12
CA VAL A 380 -16.09 9.19 11.09
C VAL A 380 -17.46 9.76 10.69
N HIS A 381 -17.50 10.96 10.11
CA HIS A 381 -18.73 11.54 9.58
C HIS A 381 -19.20 10.84 8.30
N ILE A 382 -18.26 10.47 7.41
CA ILE A 382 -18.58 9.67 6.21
C ILE A 382 -19.22 8.33 6.60
N LEU A 383 -18.71 7.64 7.63
CA LEU A 383 -19.35 6.42 8.15
C LEU A 383 -20.83 6.66 8.55
N GLY A 384 -21.09 7.82 9.16
CA GLY A 384 -22.44 8.25 9.54
C GLY A 384 -23.38 8.42 8.33
N VAL A 385 -22.88 8.99 7.23
CA VAL A 385 -23.62 9.12 5.97
C VAL A 385 -24.08 7.75 5.45
N TYR A 386 -23.17 6.78 5.37
CA TYR A 386 -23.51 5.42 4.92
C TYR A 386 -24.51 4.72 5.85
N ILE A 387 -24.36 4.90 7.16
CA ILE A 387 -25.32 4.40 8.15
C ILE A 387 -26.69 5.08 7.99
N GLY A 388 -26.72 6.37 7.64
CA GLY A 388 -27.93 7.12 7.30
C GLY A 388 -28.67 6.48 6.12
N CYS A 389 -27.98 6.18 5.02
CA CYS A 389 -28.56 5.46 3.88
C CYS A 389 -29.13 4.09 4.29
N LEU A 390 -28.38 3.29 5.06
CA LEU A 390 -28.88 2.00 5.58
C LEU A 390 -30.07 2.14 6.55
N SER A 391 -30.26 3.32 7.14
CA SER A 391 -31.39 3.66 8.00
C SER A 391 -32.58 4.25 7.24
N GLY A 392 -32.46 4.45 5.92
CA GLY A 392 -33.49 5.07 5.09
C GLY A 392 -33.46 6.61 5.02
N ASP A 393 -32.43 7.25 5.58
CA ASP A 393 -32.30 8.72 5.61
C ASP A 393 -31.42 9.24 4.46
N HIS A 394 -31.77 8.87 3.23
CA HIS A 394 -30.94 9.10 2.04
C HIS A 394 -30.75 10.58 1.72
N GLU A 395 -31.76 11.41 1.90
CA GLU A 395 -31.69 12.85 1.60
C GLU A 395 -30.77 13.60 2.57
N THR A 396 -30.83 13.27 3.86
CA THR A 396 -29.92 13.85 4.86
C THR A 396 -28.50 13.35 4.64
N ALA A 397 -28.33 12.04 4.39
CA ALA A 397 -27.04 11.46 4.07
C ALA A 397 -26.40 12.13 2.83
N SER A 398 -27.15 12.34 1.74
CA SER A 398 -26.67 13.03 0.54
C SER A 398 -26.21 14.46 0.84
N ARG A 399 -27.02 15.25 1.56
CA ARG A 399 -26.64 16.63 1.96
C ARG A 399 -25.41 16.66 2.86
N GLN A 400 -25.30 15.73 3.81
CA GLN A 400 -24.14 15.63 4.70
C GLN A 400 -22.89 15.26 3.92
N MET A 401 -22.98 14.31 3.00
CA MET A 401 -21.86 13.94 2.12
C MET A 401 -21.38 15.14 1.30
N ALA A 402 -22.30 15.88 0.67
CA ALA A 402 -21.95 17.07 -0.09
C ALA A 402 -21.23 18.14 0.76
N ALA A 403 -21.67 18.35 2.01
CA ALA A 403 -21.02 19.27 2.94
C ALA A 403 -19.60 18.80 3.32
N ILE A 404 -19.43 17.52 3.66
CA ILE A 404 -18.11 16.93 3.97
C ILE A 404 -17.16 17.09 2.78
N MET A 405 -17.65 16.78 1.58
CA MET A 405 -16.85 16.83 0.35
C MET A 405 -16.46 18.24 -0.08
N HIS A 406 -17.19 19.28 0.35
CA HIS A 406 -16.81 20.67 0.08
C HIS A 406 -15.50 21.05 0.79
N ASP A 407 -15.24 20.45 1.96
CA ASP A 407 -14.11 20.83 2.83
C ASP A 407 -12.91 19.87 2.70
N LEU A 408 -13.08 18.73 2.03
CA LEU A 408 -12.02 17.74 1.82
C LEU A 408 -11.33 17.91 0.45
N PRO A 409 -10.03 17.55 0.36
CA PRO A 409 -9.35 17.55 -0.93
C PRO A 409 -9.95 16.51 -1.88
N ASP A 410 -9.98 16.85 -3.17
CA ASP A 410 -10.43 15.94 -4.21
C ASP A 410 -9.55 14.68 -4.25
N SER A 411 -10.19 13.52 -4.16
CA SER A 411 -9.57 12.22 -4.40
C SER A 411 -10.52 11.29 -5.17
N PRO A 412 -9.98 10.35 -5.97
CA PRO A 412 -10.79 9.37 -6.70
C PRO A 412 -11.74 8.61 -5.75
N GLU A 413 -11.25 8.21 -4.58
CA GLU A 413 -11.98 7.43 -3.58
C GLU A 413 -13.12 8.24 -2.96
N LEU A 414 -12.85 9.46 -2.48
CA LEU A 414 -13.86 10.29 -1.83
C LEU A 414 -14.95 10.73 -2.81
N LYS A 415 -14.58 11.13 -4.05
CA LYS A 415 -15.58 11.40 -5.11
C LYS A 415 -16.43 10.17 -5.40
N SER A 416 -15.82 8.99 -5.44
CA SER A 416 -16.54 7.74 -5.70
C SER A 416 -17.44 7.30 -4.52
N TYR A 417 -17.06 7.62 -3.28
CA TYR A 417 -17.96 7.46 -2.14
C TYR A 417 -19.16 8.41 -2.25
N HIS A 418 -18.94 9.66 -2.63
CA HIS A 418 -20.04 10.59 -2.87
C HIS A 418 -20.96 10.13 -3.99
N ALA A 419 -20.41 9.65 -5.11
CA ALA A 419 -21.16 9.08 -6.21
C ALA A 419 -22.07 7.93 -5.77
N LEU A 420 -21.61 7.06 -4.88
CA LEU A 420 -22.42 5.98 -4.33
C LEU A 420 -23.59 6.49 -3.47
N ILE A 421 -23.40 7.57 -2.72
CA ILE A 421 -24.48 8.20 -1.94
C ILE A 421 -25.51 8.87 -2.85
N LEU A 422 -25.06 9.51 -3.94
CA LEU A 422 -25.95 10.05 -4.97
C LEU A 422 -26.78 8.94 -5.64
N GLU A 423 -26.16 7.79 -5.98
CA GLU A 423 -26.86 6.61 -6.50
C GLU A 423 -27.91 6.10 -5.49
N ALA A 424 -27.54 6.02 -4.20
CA ALA A 424 -28.44 5.63 -3.13
C ALA A 424 -29.62 6.61 -2.95
N ASN A 425 -29.46 7.89 -3.29
CA ASN A 425 -30.49 8.91 -3.21
C ASN A 425 -31.31 9.10 -4.52
N ASP A 426 -31.19 8.18 -5.48
CA ASP A 426 -31.87 8.23 -6.80
C ASP A 426 -31.35 9.35 -7.74
N GLU A 427 -30.15 9.89 -7.47
CA GLU A 427 -29.49 10.94 -8.27
C GLU A 427 -28.48 10.34 -9.28
N VAL A 428 -28.90 9.31 -10.01
CA VAL A 428 -28.03 8.49 -10.87
C VAL A 428 -27.22 9.29 -11.90
N PRO A 429 -27.77 10.31 -12.61
CA PRO A 429 -26.97 11.11 -13.54
C PRO A 429 -25.82 11.87 -12.85
N ALA A 430 -26.05 12.39 -11.64
CA ALA A 430 -25.02 13.08 -10.86
C ALA A 430 -23.96 12.08 -10.37
N ALA A 431 -24.38 10.88 -9.93
CA ALA A 431 -23.47 9.80 -9.57
C ALA A 431 -22.55 9.40 -10.75
N ILE A 432 -23.10 9.26 -11.96
CA ILE A 432 -22.33 8.97 -13.17
C ILE A 432 -21.30 10.06 -13.45
N ALA A 433 -21.69 11.34 -13.38
CA ALA A 433 -20.77 12.46 -13.58
C ALA A 433 -19.61 12.43 -12.56
N MET A 434 -19.93 12.19 -11.28
CA MET A 434 -18.96 12.11 -10.20
C MET A 434 -17.98 10.94 -10.37
N TYR A 435 -18.47 9.75 -10.73
CA TYR A 435 -17.60 8.61 -11.04
C TYR A 435 -16.70 8.88 -12.25
N ARG A 436 -17.21 9.50 -13.31
CA ARG A 436 -16.40 9.86 -14.48
C ARG A 436 -15.29 10.82 -14.11
N GLU A 437 -15.60 11.84 -13.32
CA GLU A 437 -14.61 12.78 -12.81
C GLU A 437 -13.57 12.06 -11.94
N ALA A 438 -14.00 11.18 -11.03
CA ALA A 438 -13.08 10.37 -10.21
C ALA A 438 -12.11 9.53 -11.06
N LEU A 439 -12.56 8.95 -12.17
CA LEU A 439 -11.70 8.22 -13.11
C LEU A 439 -10.70 9.13 -13.86
N THR A 440 -10.90 10.45 -13.86
CA THR A 440 -9.95 11.42 -14.45
C THR A 440 -8.95 11.99 -13.46
N LEU A 441 -9.22 11.87 -12.16
CA LEU A 441 -8.30 12.35 -11.10
C LEU A 441 -7.03 11.50 -11.00
N THR A 442 -7.04 10.31 -11.60
CA THR A 442 -5.92 9.39 -11.60
C THR A 442 -5.88 8.63 -12.93
N PRO A 443 -4.68 8.39 -13.49
CA PRO A 443 -4.51 7.56 -14.69
C PRO A 443 -4.85 6.08 -14.45
N TYR A 444 -4.79 5.60 -13.20
CA TYR A 444 -5.06 4.21 -12.85
C TYR A 444 -6.00 4.13 -11.65
N PRO A 445 -7.27 4.50 -11.86
CA PRO A 445 -8.25 4.48 -10.80
C PRO A 445 -8.48 3.04 -10.32
N PRO A 446 -8.66 2.83 -9.01
CA PRO A 446 -9.06 1.55 -8.47
C PRO A 446 -10.23 0.95 -9.25
N ASN A 447 -10.10 -0.31 -9.65
CA ASN A 447 -11.03 -0.91 -10.61
C ASN A 447 -12.49 -0.92 -10.12
N TRP A 448 -12.71 -0.89 -8.81
CA TRP A 448 -14.05 -0.81 -8.22
C TRP A 448 -14.82 0.43 -8.65
N ILE A 449 -14.14 1.57 -8.84
CA ILE A 449 -14.76 2.83 -9.29
C ILE A 449 -15.37 2.62 -10.68
N ARG A 450 -14.59 2.02 -11.59
CA ARG A 450 -15.02 1.71 -12.95
C ARG A 450 -16.17 0.70 -12.96
N THR A 451 -16.13 -0.31 -12.10
CA THR A 451 -17.25 -1.27 -11.98
C THR A 451 -18.52 -0.62 -11.45
N ASN A 452 -18.42 0.31 -10.50
CA ASN A 452 -19.60 1.03 -9.99
C ASN A 452 -20.17 1.99 -11.06
N LEU A 453 -19.31 2.67 -11.82
CA LEU A 453 -19.75 3.48 -12.97
C LEU A 453 -20.51 2.63 -14.00
N ALA A 454 -19.98 1.46 -14.35
CA ALA A 454 -20.65 0.53 -15.26
C ALA A 454 -22.03 0.08 -14.74
N LEU A 455 -22.15 -0.21 -13.43
CA LEU A 455 -23.43 -0.56 -12.82
C LEU A 455 -24.40 0.63 -12.81
N ALA A 456 -23.91 1.86 -12.58
CA ALA A 456 -24.72 3.07 -12.68
C ALA A 456 -25.22 3.31 -14.11
N TYR A 457 -24.39 3.05 -15.13
CA TYR A 457 -24.83 3.05 -16.53
C TYR A 457 -25.92 2.01 -16.80
N LEU A 458 -25.81 0.80 -16.24
CA LEU A 458 -26.90 -0.17 -16.33
C LEU A 458 -28.17 0.36 -15.66
N VAL A 459 -28.09 0.96 -14.48
CA VAL A 459 -29.28 1.56 -13.83
C VAL A 459 -29.92 2.64 -14.72
N ALA A 460 -29.11 3.44 -15.41
CA ALA A 460 -29.56 4.48 -16.33
C ALA A 460 -29.96 3.97 -17.73
N ASP A 461 -29.90 2.65 -17.99
CA ASP A 461 -30.06 2.04 -19.32
C ASP A 461 -29.17 2.72 -20.40
N ASP A 462 -27.95 3.12 -20.02
CA ASP A 462 -26.97 3.81 -20.86
C ASP A 462 -26.08 2.81 -21.64
N SER A 463 -25.83 3.09 -22.91
CA SER A 463 -25.03 2.25 -23.81
C SER A 463 -23.55 2.14 -23.42
N MET A 464 -23.05 3.06 -22.59
CA MET A 464 -21.69 3.03 -22.06
C MET A 464 -21.45 1.95 -21.00
N ALA A 465 -22.49 1.25 -20.54
CA ALA A 465 -22.37 0.16 -19.58
C ALA A 465 -21.42 -0.95 -20.04
N GLU A 466 -21.65 -1.55 -21.21
CA GLU A 466 -20.85 -2.67 -21.70
C GLU A 466 -19.39 -2.34 -21.98
N PRO A 467 -19.06 -1.24 -22.70
CA PRO A 467 -17.67 -0.82 -22.88
C PRO A 467 -16.95 -0.60 -21.55
N THR A 468 -17.64 -0.01 -20.57
CA THR A 468 -17.05 0.23 -19.24
C THR A 468 -16.80 -1.08 -18.49
N LEU A 469 -17.68 -2.08 -18.64
CA LEU A 469 -17.47 -3.43 -18.10
C LEU A 469 -16.30 -4.14 -18.76
N ASP A 470 -16.13 -4.01 -20.08
CA ASP A 470 -15.00 -4.61 -20.80
C ASP A 470 -13.67 -4.04 -20.33
N MET A 471 -13.58 -2.72 -20.17
CA MET A 471 -12.40 -2.08 -19.58
C MET A 471 -12.15 -2.56 -18.14
N ALA A 472 -13.20 -2.73 -17.34
CA ALA A 472 -13.05 -3.23 -15.98
C ALA A 472 -12.54 -4.68 -15.92
N LEU A 473 -12.99 -5.54 -16.83
CA LEU A 473 -12.54 -6.94 -16.94
C LEU A 473 -11.15 -7.08 -17.55
N ALA A 474 -10.75 -6.16 -18.43
CA ALA A 474 -9.38 -6.08 -18.94
C ALA A 474 -8.37 -5.71 -17.84
N ASN A 475 -8.81 -4.96 -16.82
CA ASN A 475 -7.99 -4.60 -15.67
C ASN A 475 -8.01 -5.68 -14.57
N ASP A 476 -9.16 -6.32 -14.36
CA ASP A 476 -9.30 -7.44 -13.43
C ASP A 476 -10.31 -8.45 -13.97
N GLU A 477 -9.80 -9.51 -14.57
CA GLU A 477 -10.59 -10.60 -15.14
C GLU A 477 -11.41 -11.35 -14.08
N LYS A 478 -11.11 -11.16 -12.78
CA LYS A 478 -11.81 -11.83 -11.66
C LYS A 478 -12.80 -10.90 -10.97
N SER A 479 -13.06 -9.72 -11.52
CA SER A 479 -13.98 -8.77 -10.94
C SER A 479 -15.41 -9.31 -10.91
N VAL A 480 -15.87 -9.67 -9.71
CA VAL A 480 -17.22 -10.17 -9.44
C VAL A 480 -18.29 -9.18 -9.88
N ARG A 481 -18.09 -7.88 -9.60
CA ARG A 481 -19.05 -6.83 -9.98
C ARG A 481 -19.14 -6.67 -11.49
N ALA A 482 -18.01 -6.76 -12.20
CA ALA A 482 -18.02 -6.69 -13.66
C ALA A 482 -18.71 -7.90 -14.30
N HIS A 483 -18.54 -9.10 -13.72
CA HIS A 483 -19.27 -10.29 -14.14
C HIS A 483 -20.79 -10.11 -13.98
N VAL A 484 -21.24 -9.59 -12.84
CA VAL A 484 -22.65 -9.28 -12.60
C VAL A 484 -23.18 -8.31 -13.67
N GLY A 485 -22.44 -7.23 -13.94
CA GLY A 485 -22.82 -6.29 -14.99
C GLY A 485 -22.91 -6.93 -16.38
N LYS A 486 -21.98 -7.84 -16.74
CA LYS A 486 -22.02 -8.57 -18.02
C LYS A 486 -23.23 -9.49 -18.13
N VAL A 487 -23.56 -10.22 -17.06
CA VAL A 487 -24.78 -11.05 -17.03
C VAL A 487 -26.01 -10.19 -17.31
N VAL A 488 -26.16 -9.07 -16.59
CA VAL A 488 -27.29 -8.15 -16.72
C VAL A 488 -27.38 -7.57 -18.13
N ALA A 489 -26.28 -7.04 -18.68
CA ALA A 489 -26.26 -6.46 -20.02
C ALA A 489 -26.70 -7.47 -21.10
N LEU A 490 -26.20 -8.72 -21.00
CA LEU A 490 -26.54 -9.78 -21.95
C LEU A 490 -28.01 -10.23 -21.83
N VAL A 491 -28.56 -10.28 -20.61
CA VAL A 491 -30.00 -10.57 -20.40
C VAL A 491 -30.86 -9.50 -21.06
N ARG A 492 -30.53 -8.21 -20.88
CA ARG A 492 -31.28 -7.09 -21.48
C ARG A 492 -31.26 -7.10 -23.01
N ARG A 493 -30.22 -7.66 -23.61
CA ARG A 493 -30.11 -7.86 -25.06
C ARG A 493 -30.83 -9.12 -25.58
N GLY A 494 -31.38 -9.94 -24.68
CA GLY A 494 -31.98 -11.23 -25.03
C GLY A 494 -30.96 -12.34 -25.33
N GLU A 495 -29.67 -12.14 -25.01
CA GLU A 495 -28.59 -13.09 -25.28
C GLU A 495 -28.40 -14.07 -24.10
N LEU A 496 -29.48 -14.77 -23.74
CA LEU A 496 -29.56 -15.56 -22.51
C LEU A 496 -28.48 -16.65 -22.39
N ILE A 497 -28.14 -17.33 -23.49
CA ILE A 497 -27.10 -18.38 -23.49
C ILE A 497 -25.73 -17.81 -23.09
N LYS A 498 -25.39 -16.61 -23.58
CA LYS A 498 -24.15 -15.94 -23.20
C LYS A 498 -24.21 -15.45 -21.76
N ALA A 499 -25.35 -14.91 -21.33
CA ALA A 499 -25.55 -14.49 -19.94
C ALA A 499 -25.35 -15.67 -18.97
N GLN A 500 -25.90 -16.85 -19.28
CA GLN A 500 -25.71 -18.07 -18.49
C GLN A 500 -24.25 -18.54 -18.44
N ALA A 501 -23.47 -18.33 -19.50
CA ALA A 501 -22.03 -18.63 -19.49
C ALA A 501 -21.28 -17.72 -18.52
N TRP A 502 -21.57 -16.42 -18.54
CA TRP A 502 -21.02 -15.45 -17.57
C TRP A 502 -21.49 -15.73 -16.14
N ALA A 503 -22.74 -16.15 -15.94
CA ALA A 503 -23.25 -16.57 -14.65
C ALA A 503 -22.50 -17.79 -14.08
N ARG A 504 -22.17 -18.79 -14.92
CA ARG A 504 -21.33 -19.93 -14.51
C ARG A 504 -19.90 -19.50 -14.16
N ALA A 505 -19.32 -18.55 -14.91
CA ALA A 505 -18.02 -17.99 -14.59
C ALA A 505 -18.05 -17.27 -13.23
N LEU A 506 -19.09 -16.45 -12.98
CA LEU A 506 -19.32 -15.80 -11.70
C LEU A 506 -19.42 -16.80 -10.54
N LYS A 507 -20.21 -17.88 -10.67
CA LYS A 507 -20.29 -18.96 -9.67
C LYS A 507 -18.96 -19.69 -9.47
N SER A 508 -18.12 -19.76 -10.50
CA SER A 508 -16.78 -20.35 -10.34
C SER A 508 -15.85 -19.45 -9.53
N LEU A 509 -16.00 -18.13 -9.67
CA LEU A 509 -15.25 -17.14 -8.88
C LEU A 509 -15.77 -17.03 -7.44
N GLN A 510 -17.09 -17.08 -7.26
CA GLN A 510 -17.75 -16.96 -5.96
C GLN A 510 -18.89 -18.01 -5.86
N PRO A 511 -18.58 -19.24 -5.41
CA PRO A 511 -19.54 -20.34 -5.35
C PRO A 511 -20.80 -20.06 -4.53
N GLU A 512 -20.68 -19.22 -3.49
CA GLU A 512 -21.79 -18.83 -2.63
C GLU A 512 -22.65 -17.70 -3.19
N PHE A 513 -22.26 -17.07 -4.31
CA PHE A 513 -22.99 -15.93 -4.86
C PHE A 513 -24.44 -16.32 -5.14
N THR A 514 -25.42 -15.50 -4.76
CA THR A 514 -26.81 -15.67 -5.19
C THR A 514 -27.38 -14.33 -5.66
N ALA A 515 -28.31 -14.36 -6.61
CA ALA A 515 -29.01 -13.14 -7.02
C ALA A 515 -29.75 -12.47 -5.84
N ALA A 516 -30.32 -13.27 -4.92
CA ALA A 516 -31.07 -12.76 -3.77
C ALA A 516 -30.22 -11.95 -2.77
N THR A 517 -28.92 -12.21 -2.72
CA THR A 517 -27.97 -11.49 -1.86
C THR A 517 -27.29 -10.34 -2.59
N TRP A 518 -27.66 -10.04 -3.84
CA TRP A 518 -27.03 -8.97 -4.60
C TRP A 518 -27.50 -7.59 -4.13
N ARG A 519 -26.65 -6.94 -3.33
CA ARG A 519 -26.86 -5.62 -2.71
C ARG A 519 -28.11 -5.57 -1.81
N ASN A 520 -28.02 -4.80 -0.73
CA ASN A 520 -29.13 -4.62 0.19
C ASN A 520 -30.03 -3.49 -0.31
N GLU A 521 -31.29 -3.83 -0.60
CA GLU A 521 -32.30 -2.88 -1.09
C GLU A 521 -32.47 -1.67 -0.18
N ARG A 522 -32.33 -1.83 1.16
CA ARG A 522 -32.50 -0.73 2.12
C ARG A 522 -31.46 0.37 1.96
N PHE A 523 -30.32 0.07 1.36
CA PHE A 523 -29.31 1.08 1.09
C PHE A 523 -29.79 2.13 0.08
N TYR A 524 -30.79 1.82 -0.75
CA TYR A 524 -31.28 2.68 -1.82
C TYR A 524 -32.65 3.26 -1.49
N LYS A 525 -32.84 4.57 -1.73
CA LYS A 525 -34.12 5.27 -1.60
C LYS A 525 -35.20 4.63 -2.48
N ASN A 526 -34.81 4.32 -3.71
CA ASN A 526 -35.62 3.58 -4.67
C ASN A 526 -35.00 2.20 -4.93
N PRO A 527 -35.58 1.10 -4.42
CA PRO A 527 -35.02 -0.23 -4.59
C PRO A 527 -35.33 -0.87 -5.96
N LEU A 528 -36.20 -0.24 -6.79
CA LEU A 528 -36.66 -0.85 -8.05
C LEU A 528 -35.52 -1.16 -9.03
N PRO A 529 -34.52 -0.29 -9.26
CA PRO A 529 -33.41 -0.62 -10.16
C PRO A 529 -32.60 -1.83 -9.68
N ILE A 530 -32.39 -1.97 -8.37
CA ILE A 530 -31.67 -3.10 -7.78
C ILE A 530 -32.49 -4.39 -7.93
N ARG A 531 -33.81 -4.34 -7.68
CA ARG A 531 -34.71 -5.49 -7.90
C ARG A 531 -34.70 -5.97 -9.35
N ARG A 532 -34.72 -5.04 -10.30
CA ARG A 532 -34.62 -5.36 -11.73
C ARG A 532 -33.33 -6.11 -12.05
N ILE A 533 -32.20 -5.66 -11.53
CA ILE A 533 -30.91 -6.36 -11.68
C ILE A 533 -30.98 -7.76 -11.06
N VAL A 534 -31.55 -7.90 -9.85
CA VAL A 534 -31.73 -9.22 -9.20
C VAL A 534 -32.55 -10.16 -10.08
N ASP A 535 -33.65 -9.69 -10.67
CA ASP A 535 -34.49 -10.50 -11.56
C ASP A 535 -33.78 -10.87 -12.86
N GLU A 536 -32.97 -9.95 -13.42
CA GLU A 536 -32.13 -10.21 -14.59
C GLU A 536 -31.06 -11.28 -14.27
N LEU A 537 -30.45 -11.24 -13.09
CA LEU A 537 -29.53 -12.29 -12.64
C LEU A 537 -30.22 -13.65 -12.49
N ARG A 538 -31.45 -13.68 -11.95
CA ARG A 538 -32.26 -14.91 -11.83
C ARG A 538 -32.58 -15.52 -13.19
N GLN A 539 -32.88 -14.70 -14.21
CA GLN A 539 -33.12 -15.20 -15.57
C GLN A 539 -31.91 -15.95 -16.12
N ALA A 540 -30.68 -15.49 -15.80
CA ALA A 540 -29.43 -16.16 -16.17
C ALA A 540 -29.08 -17.37 -15.28
N GLY A 541 -29.92 -17.74 -14.31
CA GLY A 541 -29.79 -18.95 -13.49
C GLY A 541 -28.93 -18.80 -12.23
N LEU A 542 -28.84 -17.59 -11.65
CA LEU A 542 -28.03 -17.29 -10.44
C LEU A 542 -28.75 -17.40 -9.09
#